data_AF-A0A6B2GB49-F1
#
_entry.id   AF-A0A6B2GB49-F1
#
_cell.length_a   1.000
_cell.length_b   1.000
_cell.length_c   1.000
_cell.angle_alpha   90.00
_cell.angle_beta   90.00
_cell.angle_gamma   90.00
#
_symmetry.space_group_name_H-M   'P 1'
#
loop_
_entity.id
_entity.type
_entity.pdbx_description
1 polymer ?
#
loop_
_entity_poly.entity_id
_entity_poly.type
_entity_poly.pdbx_seq_one_letter_code
_entity_poly.pdbx_strand_id
1 'polypeptide(L)'
;SYIAPKLIHFLRPDMTRRYACIFGDKDTLTIPNYIFHTNKMSPTGENAFRSMAMPLAWAKKPLIKRISQLHSDVSLSFIYGSRSWIDFQTGFQVKNILKESNVHVHIIDGAGHHLFADEPEIFNSLILQIIQGTSSSQDRPVNVPTQDLRVIPVKDNPLEYID
;
A
#
# COMPACT_ATOMS: atom_id res chain seq x y z
N SER A 1 -21.71 18.12 -13.44
CA SER A 1 -22.49 18.56 -12.26
C SER A 1 -21.54 19.11 -11.22
N TYR A 2 -21.74 20.35 -10.77
CA TYR A 2 -20.89 21.06 -9.78
C TYR A 2 -21.01 20.50 -8.35
N ILE A 3 -22.00 19.63 -8.10
CA ILE A 3 -22.31 19.09 -6.77
C ILE A 3 -21.43 17.87 -6.43
N ALA A 4 -21.04 17.08 -7.44
CA ALA A 4 -20.36 15.80 -7.22
C ALA A 4 -19.00 15.93 -6.47
N PRO A 5 -18.14 16.92 -6.78
CA PRO A 5 -16.91 17.14 -6.00
C PRO A 5 -17.19 17.52 -4.54
N LYS A 6 -18.22 18.33 -4.28
CA LYS A 6 -18.61 18.69 -2.90
C LYS A 6 -19.12 17.47 -2.12
N LEU A 7 -19.83 16.56 -2.79
CA LEU A 7 -20.27 15.30 -2.18
C LEU A 7 -19.09 14.38 -1.84
N ILE A 8 -18.11 14.26 -2.74
CA ILE A 8 -16.88 13.49 -2.45
C ILE A 8 -16.14 14.08 -1.26
N HIS A 9 -15.98 15.41 -1.20
CA HIS A 9 -15.38 16.08 -0.04
C HIS A 9 -16.11 15.76 1.26
N PHE A 10 -17.45 15.80 1.24
CA PHE A 10 -18.28 15.48 2.41
C PHE A 10 -18.15 14.01 2.85
N LEU A 11 -18.16 13.06 1.90
CA LEU A 11 -18.07 11.63 2.19
C LEU A 11 -16.66 11.16 2.53
N ARG A 12 -15.63 11.87 2.04
CA ARG A 12 -14.22 11.50 2.17
C ARG A 12 -13.35 12.70 2.58
N PRO A 13 -13.62 13.31 3.75
CA PRO A 13 -12.84 14.44 4.25
C PRO A 13 -11.40 14.05 4.56
N ASP A 14 -11.14 12.76 4.82
CA ASP A 14 -9.80 12.20 5.01
C ASP A 14 -8.90 12.43 3.81
N MET A 15 -9.45 12.35 2.58
CA MET A 15 -8.64 12.56 1.37
C MET A 15 -8.20 14.01 1.25
N THR A 16 -9.09 14.98 1.47
CA THR A 16 -8.69 16.39 1.47
C THR A 16 -7.63 16.68 2.54
N ARG A 17 -7.78 16.14 3.75
CA ARG A 17 -6.83 16.37 4.85
C ARG A 17 -5.43 15.85 4.53
N ARG A 18 -5.30 14.67 3.90
CA ARG A 18 -3.98 14.10 3.54
C ARG A 18 -3.17 14.99 2.61
N TYR A 19 -3.83 15.73 1.72
CA TYR A 19 -3.16 16.58 0.73
C TYR A 19 -3.12 18.07 1.12
N ALA A 20 -3.56 18.41 2.32
CA ALA A 20 -3.57 19.80 2.80
C ALA A 20 -2.17 20.42 2.87
N CYS A 21 -1.12 19.62 3.09
CA CYS A 21 0.27 20.09 3.04
C CYS A 21 0.72 20.52 1.63
N ILE A 22 0.09 19.99 0.57
CA ILE A 22 0.44 20.28 -0.83
C ILE A 22 -0.39 21.44 -1.39
N PHE A 23 -1.71 21.40 -1.20
CA PHE A 23 -2.63 22.40 -1.78
C PHE A 23 -3.03 23.50 -0.80
N GLY A 24 -2.66 23.37 0.47
CA GLY A 24 -3.06 24.25 1.56
C GLY A 24 -4.47 23.96 2.08
N ASP A 25 -4.72 24.29 3.35
CA ASP A 25 -6.01 24.04 4.02
C ASP A 25 -7.22 24.74 3.37
N LYS A 26 -6.97 25.80 2.58
CA LYS A 26 -8.01 26.58 1.91
C LYS A 26 -8.53 25.90 0.63
N ASP A 27 -7.73 25.05 0.00
CA ASP A 27 -8.12 24.33 -1.21
C ASP A 27 -8.67 22.95 -0.87
N THR A 28 -9.99 22.90 -0.65
CA THR A 28 -10.67 21.67 -0.26
C THR A 28 -11.23 20.88 -1.45
N LEU A 29 -11.26 21.47 -2.65
CA LEU A 29 -12.00 20.94 -3.80
C LEU A 29 -11.10 20.37 -4.89
N THR A 30 -9.81 20.70 -4.95
CA THR A 30 -8.91 20.18 -5.99
C THR A 30 -8.86 18.64 -6.02
N ILE A 31 -8.65 17.99 -4.88
CA ILE A 31 -8.63 16.51 -4.78
C ILE A 31 -10.00 15.89 -5.12
N PRO A 32 -11.13 16.33 -4.52
CA PRO A 32 -12.45 15.83 -4.92
C PRO A 32 -12.80 16.04 -6.39
N ASN A 33 -12.41 17.18 -6.98
CA ASN A 33 -12.59 17.46 -8.42
C ASN A 33 -11.82 16.46 -9.28
N TYR A 34 -10.55 16.23 -8.92
CA TYR A 34 -9.72 15.24 -9.58
C TYR A 34 -10.36 13.84 -9.51
N ILE A 35 -10.76 13.37 -8.32
CA ILE A 35 -11.39 12.06 -8.14
C ILE A 35 -12.68 11.96 -8.97
N PHE A 36 -13.53 12.99 -8.94
CA PHE A 36 -14.76 13.01 -9.72
C PHE A 36 -14.48 12.88 -11.22
N HIS A 37 -13.51 13.63 -11.75
CA HIS A 37 -13.19 13.60 -13.17
C HIS A 37 -12.47 12.33 -13.61
N THR A 38 -11.77 11.65 -12.71
CA THR A 38 -11.22 10.31 -12.95
C THR A 38 -12.33 9.27 -12.99
N ASN A 39 -13.28 9.32 -12.05
CA ASN A 39 -14.33 8.31 -11.89
C ASN A 39 -15.56 8.51 -12.81
N LYS A 40 -15.72 9.69 -13.43
CA LYS A 40 -16.80 9.91 -14.43
C LYS A 40 -16.56 9.14 -15.74
N MET A 41 -15.33 8.70 -15.98
CA MET A 41 -14.97 7.94 -17.17
C MET A 41 -15.49 6.50 -17.06
N SER A 42 -15.38 5.74 -18.15
CA SER A 42 -15.76 4.33 -18.14
C SER A 42 -15.03 3.58 -17.02
N PRO A 43 -15.74 2.84 -16.14
CA PRO A 43 -15.18 2.25 -14.92
C PRO A 43 -14.38 0.97 -15.18
N THR A 44 -13.47 0.99 -16.16
CA THR A 44 -12.74 -0.21 -16.61
C THR A 44 -11.88 -0.79 -15.50
N GLY A 45 -11.22 0.06 -14.71
CA GLY A 45 -10.43 -0.35 -13.55
C GLY A 45 -11.27 -0.99 -12.44
N GLU A 46 -12.42 -0.40 -12.11
CA GLU A 46 -13.32 -0.90 -11.07
C GLU A 46 -14.00 -2.21 -11.50
N ASN A 47 -14.38 -2.32 -12.77
CA ASN A 47 -14.91 -3.57 -13.35
C ASN A 47 -13.84 -4.67 -13.35
N ALA A 48 -12.60 -4.35 -13.76
CA ALA A 48 -11.49 -5.29 -13.70
C ALA A 48 -11.23 -5.74 -12.26
N PHE A 49 -11.15 -4.80 -11.31
CA PHE A 49 -10.98 -5.11 -9.89
C PHE A 49 -12.11 -6.02 -9.36
N ARG A 50 -13.37 -5.68 -9.65
CA ARG A 50 -14.55 -6.50 -9.28
C ARG A 50 -14.54 -7.89 -9.92
N SER A 51 -14.00 -8.02 -11.12
CA SER A 51 -13.83 -9.33 -11.77
C SER A 51 -12.83 -10.22 -11.02
N MET A 52 -11.82 -9.62 -10.38
CA MET A 52 -10.75 -10.31 -9.64
C MET A 52 -11.06 -10.50 -8.15
N ALA A 53 -12.01 -9.75 -7.59
CA ALA A 53 -12.38 -9.76 -6.18
C ALA A 53 -13.78 -10.34 -5.90
N MET A 54 -13.91 -11.02 -4.78
CA MET A 54 -15.16 -11.40 -4.11
C MET A 54 -15.67 -10.21 -3.28
N PRO A 55 -16.89 -10.29 -2.69
CA PRO A 55 -17.36 -9.30 -1.73
C PRO A 55 -16.31 -9.00 -0.65
N LEU A 56 -16.31 -7.77 -0.13
CA LEU A 56 -15.33 -7.29 0.85
C LEU A 56 -13.87 -7.27 0.32
N ALA A 57 -13.70 -7.22 -1.01
CA ALA A 57 -12.40 -7.11 -1.68
C ALA A 57 -11.47 -8.33 -1.50
N TRP A 58 -11.99 -9.50 -1.12
CA TRP A 58 -11.19 -10.73 -1.09
C TRP A 58 -10.79 -11.19 -2.48
N ALA A 59 -9.54 -11.61 -2.67
CA ALA A 59 -9.09 -12.09 -3.97
C ALA A 59 -9.77 -13.43 -4.35
N LYS A 60 -10.38 -13.52 -5.55
CA LYS A 60 -10.92 -14.79 -6.08
C LYS A 60 -9.83 -15.83 -6.31
N LYS A 61 -8.68 -15.38 -6.82
CA LYS A 61 -7.50 -16.20 -7.12
C LYS A 61 -6.27 -15.55 -6.47
N PRO A 62 -6.05 -15.76 -5.16
CA PRO A 62 -4.99 -15.08 -4.41
C PRO A 62 -3.61 -15.40 -4.98
N LEU A 63 -2.77 -14.37 -5.12
CA LEU A 63 -1.46 -14.49 -5.77
C LEU A 63 -0.52 -15.45 -5.02
N ILE A 64 -0.54 -15.46 -3.68
CA ILE A 64 0.34 -16.29 -2.86
C ILE A 64 0.23 -17.79 -3.17
N LYS A 65 -0.93 -18.28 -3.63
CA LYS A 65 -1.13 -19.69 -3.98
C LYS A 65 -0.44 -20.13 -5.29
N ARG A 66 0.01 -19.16 -6.10
CA ARG A 66 0.61 -19.39 -7.42
C ARG A 66 1.93 -18.63 -7.61
N ILE A 67 2.42 -17.97 -6.57
CA ILE A 67 3.61 -17.12 -6.63
C ILE A 67 4.88 -17.94 -6.90
N SER A 68 4.90 -19.22 -6.52
CA SER A 68 6.00 -20.16 -6.80
C SER A 68 6.26 -20.41 -8.29
N GLN A 69 5.32 -20.03 -9.17
CA GLN A 69 5.47 -20.13 -10.62
C GLN A 69 6.13 -18.89 -11.23
N LEU A 70 6.45 -17.88 -10.40
CA LEU A 70 7.16 -16.69 -10.86
C LEU A 70 8.57 -17.08 -11.32
N HIS A 71 8.98 -16.55 -12.47
CA HIS A 71 10.33 -16.79 -13.01
C HIS A 71 11.39 -16.19 -12.09
N SER A 72 12.50 -16.91 -11.88
CA SER A 72 13.59 -16.53 -10.95
C SER A 72 14.18 -15.15 -11.23
N ASP A 73 14.20 -14.75 -12.49
CA ASP A 73 14.80 -13.49 -12.93
C ASP A 73 13.91 -12.26 -12.63
N VAL A 74 12.66 -12.49 -12.22
CA VAL A 74 11.75 -11.39 -11.85
C VAL A 74 12.02 -11.00 -10.40
N SER A 75 12.65 -9.84 -10.20
CA SER A 75 12.81 -9.24 -8.87
C SER A 75 11.49 -8.70 -8.35
N LEU A 76 11.19 -8.95 -7.08
CA LEU A 76 9.94 -8.54 -6.43
C LEU A 76 10.24 -7.69 -5.20
N SER A 77 9.63 -6.52 -5.10
CA SER A 77 9.74 -5.64 -3.93
C SER A 77 8.35 -5.37 -3.38
N PHE A 78 8.13 -5.72 -2.12
CA PHE A 78 6.94 -5.33 -1.38
C PHE A 78 7.25 -4.09 -0.55
N ILE A 79 6.34 -3.12 -0.55
CA ILE A 79 6.46 -1.91 0.26
C ILE A 79 5.18 -1.79 1.08
N TYR A 80 5.35 -1.71 2.40
CA TYR A 80 4.27 -1.62 3.39
C TYR A 80 4.45 -0.39 4.26
N GLY A 81 3.36 0.02 4.91
CA GLY A 81 3.36 1.09 5.91
C GLY A 81 3.12 0.48 7.28
N SER A 82 3.88 0.90 8.31
CA SER A 82 3.80 0.29 9.65
C SER A 82 2.43 0.46 10.32
N ARG A 83 1.64 1.45 9.91
CA ARG A 83 0.27 1.72 10.41
C ARG A 83 -0.83 1.24 9.45
N SER A 84 -0.47 0.48 8.43
CA SER A 84 -1.43 -0.11 7.50
C SER A 84 -2.27 -1.20 8.17
N TRP A 85 -3.56 -1.27 7.84
CA TRP A 85 -4.44 -2.37 8.22
C TRP A 85 -4.18 -3.64 7.39
N ILE A 86 -3.39 -3.54 6.32
CA ILE A 86 -2.92 -4.69 5.54
C ILE A 86 -1.65 -5.25 6.16
N ASP A 87 -1.68 -6.54 6.48
CA ASP A 87 -0.60 -7.28 7.12
C ASP A 87 0.64 -7.44 6.20
N PHE A 88 1.78 -6.95 6.69
CA PHE A 88 3.07 -7.06 6.00
C PHE A 88 3.70 -8.45 6.11
N GLN A 89 3.26 -9.31 7.03
CA GLN A 89 3.79 -10.68 7.19
C GLN A 89 3.62 -11.51 5.91
N THR A 90 2.60 -11.22 5.11
CA THR A 90 2.37 -11.87 3.82
C THR A 90 3.57 -11.67 2.86
N GLY A 91 4.23 -10.51 2.90
CA GLY A 91 5.43 -10.25 2.09
C GLY A 91 6.60 -11.15 2.49
N PHE A 92 6.79 -11.35 3.80
CA PHE A 92 7.81 -12.28 4.32
C PHE A 92 7.48 -13.75 3.99
N GLN A 93 6.19 -14.12 4.00
CA GLN A 93 5.76 -15.45 3.53
C GLN A 93 6.12 -15.66 2.05
N VAL A 94 5.89 -14.65 1.19
CA VAL A 94 6.29 -14.73 -0.23
C VAL A 94 7.80 -14.87 -0.36
N LYS A 95 8.58 -14.09 0.39
CA LYS A 95 10.04 -14.22 0.43
C LYS A 95 10.50 -15.63 0.82
N ASN A 96 9.80 -16.26 1.78
CA ASN A 96 10.06 -17.64 2.17
C ASN A 96 9.62 -18.69 1.13
N ILE A 97 8.62 -18.40 0.29
CA ILE A 97 8.22 -19.28 -0.82
C ILE A 97 9.25 -19.17 -1.97
N LEU A 98 9.74 -17.97 -2.24
CA LEU A 98 10.66 -17.64 -3.33
C LEU A 98 12.11 -17.45 -2.85
N LYS A 99 12.62 -18.39 -2.05
CA LYS A 99 13.95 -18.24 -1.40
C LYS A 99 15.12 -18.02 -2.37
N GLU A 100 15.01 -18.60 -3.56
CA GLU A 100 16.03 -18.53 -4.62
C GLU A 100 15.84 -17.31 -5.54
N SER A 101 14.76 -16.54 -5.36
CA SER A 101 14.48 -15.35 -6.17
C SER A 101 14.81 -14.07 -5.41
N ASN A 102 14.99 -12.98 -6.14
CA ASN A 102 15.29 -11.69 -5.53
C ASN A 102 14.01 -11.02 -4.99
N VAL A 103 13.68 -11.29 -3.72
CA VAL A 103 12.51 -10.74 -3.03
C VAL A 103 12.91 -9.83 -1.87
N HIS A 104 12.44 -8.59 -1.89
CA HIS A 104 12.64 -7.59 -0.84
C HIS A 104 11.33 -7.19 -0.19
N VAL A 105 11.37 -6.93 1.12
CA VAL A 105 10.23 -6.42 1.89
C VAL A 105 10.67 -5.15 2.61
N HIS A 106 10.02 -4.04 2.29
CA HIS A 106 10.29 -2.72 2.86
C HIS A 106 9.10 -2.28 3.70
N ILE A 107 9.38 -1.71 4.86
CA ILE A 107 8.37 -1.13 5.75
C ILE A 107 8.74 0.32 5.98
N ILE A 108 7.82 1.23 5.62
CA ILE A 108 7.92 2.67 5.87
C ILE A 108 7.25 2.93 7.20
N ASP A 109 8.04 3.38 8.19
CA ASP A 109 7.48 3.72 9.49
C ASP A 109 6.61 4.97 9.42
N GLY A 110 5.58 5.04 10.26
CA GLY A 110 4.59 6.12 10.20
C GLY A 110 3.64 6.06 9.00
N ALA A 111 3.93 5.33 7.92
CA ALA A 111 3.00 5.30 6.79
C ALA A 111 1.79 4.38 7.04
N GLY A 112 0.62 4.78 6.56
CA GLY A 112 -0.57 3.95 6.49
C GLY A 112 -0.64 3.16 5.18
N HIS A 113 -1.85 2.83 4.73
CA HIS A 113 -2.05 2.07 3.48
C HIS A 113 -1.68 2.86 2.21
N HIS A 114 -1.79 4.18 2.24
CA HIS A 114 -1.47 5.05 1.09
C HIS A 114 -0.10 5.68 1.27
N LEU A 115 0.95 4.86 1.14
CA LEU A 115 2.36 5.24 1.37
C LEU A 115 2.75 6.54 0.68
N PHE A 116 2.39 6.67 -0.59
CA PHE A 116 2.69 7.83 -1.43
C PHE A 116 2.00 9.12 -0.98
N ALA A 117 0.97 9.03 -0.14
CA ALA A 117 0.25 10.18 0.42
C ALA A 117 0.68 10.47 1.85
N ASP A 118 1.02 9.44 2.62
CA ASP A 118 1.37 9.59 4.04
C ASP A 118 2.85 9.99 4.22
N GLU A 119 3.77 9.41 3.44
CA GLU A 119 5.22 9.67 3.50
C GLU A 119 5.81 9.79 2.07
N PRO A 120 5.45 10.83 1.28
CA PRO A 120 5.76 10.92 -0.15
C PRO A 120 7.26 10.97 -0.44
N GLU A 121 8.06 11.69 0.35
CA GLU A 121 9.51 11.80 0.15
C GLU A 121 10.19 10.45 0.33
N ILE A 122 9.91 9.75 1.44
CA ILE A 122 10.50 8.45 1.76
C ILE A 122 10.08 7.42 0.71
N PHE A 123 8.78 7.38 0.37
CA PHE A 123 8.27 6.46 -0.64
C PHE A 123 8.95 6.67 -2.00
N ASN A 124 9.06 7.91 -2.47
CA ASN A 124 9.66 8.23 -3.76
C ASN A 124 11.15 7.90 -3.79
N SER A 125 11.90 8.24 -2.73
CA SER A 125 13.31 7.88 -2.63
C SER A 125 13.53 6.36 -2.66
N LEU A 126 12.69 5.60 -1.96
CA LEU A 126 12.74 4.13 -1.96
C LEU A 126 12.45 3.55 -3.35
N ILE A 127 11.43 4.05 -4.04
CA ILE A 127 11.10 3.60 -5.41
C ILE A 127 12.28 3.84 -6.35
N LEU A 128 12.92 5.00 -6.29
CA LEU A 128 14.10 5.31 -7.10
C LEU A 128 15.26 4.37 -6.79
N GLN A 129 15.51 4.06 -5.51
CA GLN A 129 16.55 3.11 -5.11
C GLN A 129 16.30 1.70 -5.67
N ILE A 130 15.05 1.22 -5.59
CA ILE A 130 14.62 -0.08 -6.13
C ILE A 130 14.82 -0.12 -7.65
N ILE A 131 14.38 0.91 -8.37
CA ILE A 131 14.50 0.98 -9.83
C ILE A 131 15.97 1.03 -10.28
N GLN A 132 16.81 1.74 -9.53
CA GLN A 132 18.25 1.85 -9.82
C GLN A 132 19.04 0.59 -9.42
N GLY A 133 18.40 -0.41 -8.79
CA GLY A 133 19.06 -1.63 -8.33
C GLY A 133 20.06 -1.40 -7.18
N THR A 134 19.91 -0.29 -6.46
CA THR A 134 20.84 0.11 -5.37
C THR A 134 20.45 -0.45 -4.00
N SER A 135 19.34 -1.19 -3.93
CA SER A 135 18.85 -1.83 -2.72
C SER A 135 19.85 -2.86 -2.20
N SER A 136 20.76 -2.46 -1.31
CA SER A 136 21.53 -3.40 -0.49
C SER A 136 20.56 -4.29 0.29
N SER A 137 20.90 -5.58 0.44
CA SER A 137 20.10 -6.65 1.06
C SER A 137 19.77 -6.45 2.55
N GLN A 138 19.21 -5.31 2.94
CA GLN A 138 18.79 -5.03 4.31
C GLN A 138 17.26 -5.03 4.38
N ASP A 139 16.70 -6.08 4.98
CA ASP A 139 15.32 -6.16 5.46
C ASP A 139 15.10 -5.22 6.66
N ARG A 140 15.43 -3.94 6.51
CA ARG A 140 15.31 -2.94 7.59
C ARG A 140 14.25 -1.89 7.27
N PRO A 141 13.55 -1.38 8.30
CA PRO A 141 12.75 -0.19 8.14
C PRO A 141 13.62 0.95 7.59
N VAL A 142 13.13 1.60 6.54
CA VAL A 142 13.82 2.74 5.93
C VAL A 142 13.53 3.94 6.83
N ASN A 143 14.56 4.40 7.56
CA ASN A 143 14.60 5.41 8.63
C ASN A 143 13.99 5.03 10.01
N VAL A 144 14.83 4.56 10.94
CA VAL A 144 14.65 4.79 12.40
C VAL A 144 16.03 4.95 13.10
N PRO A 145 16.25 5.98 13.94
CA PRO A 145 17.28 5.96 14.99
C PRO A 145 17.08 4.73 15.90
N THR A 146 18.15 4.12 16.38
CA THR A 146 18.19 2.75 16.93
C THR A 146 17.52 2.54 18.31
N GLN A 147 16.44 3.24 18.63
CA GLN A 147 15.74 3.09 19.91
C GLN A 147 14.23 2.95 19.64
N ASP A 148 13.60 1.94 20.23
CA ASP A 148 12.16 1.61 20.16
C ASP A 148 11.64 0.72 19.02
N LEU A 149 12.40 -0.29 18.61
CA LEU A 149 11.78 -1.51 18.07
C LEU A 149 11.10 -2.29 19.21
N ARG A 150 9.82 -2.01 19.48
CA ARG A 150 8.98 -2.94 20.23
C ARG A 150 8.80 -4.18 19.37
N VAL A 151 9.54 -5.23 19.70
CA VAL A 151 9.26 -6.60 19.23
C VAL A 151 7.88 -6.96 19.75
N ILE A 152 6.85 -6.83 18.91
CA ILE A 152 5.53 -7.40 19.22
C ILE A 152 5.69 -8.91 19.00
N PRO A 153 5.53 -9.74 20.04
CA PRO A 153 5.65 -11.18 19.88
C PRO A 153 4.57 -11.67 18.91
N VAL A 154 4.98 -12.50 17.95
CA VAL A 154 4.08 -13.23 17.06
C VAL A 154 3.16 -14.06 17.94
N LYS A 155 1.87 -13.71 18.00
CA LYS A 155 0.86 -14.60 18.56
C LYS A 155 0.45 -15.56 17.46
N ASP A 156 0.79 -16.82 17.64
CA ASP A 156 0.34 -17.90 16.80
C ASP A 156 -1.19 -17.97 16.86
N ASN A 157 -1.83 -17.87 15.69
CA ASN A 157 -3.22 -18.24 15.35
C ASN A 157 -4.17 -17.05 15.02
N PRO A 158 -4.40 -16.75 13.72
CA PRO A 158 -5.32 -15.70 13.27
C PRO A 158 -6.82 -16.07 13.32
N LEU A 159 -7.20 -17.20 13.94
CA LEU A 159 -8.58 -17.69 13.97
C LEU A 159 -9.41 -17.29 15.21
N GLU A 160 -8.87 -16.51 16.15
CA GLU A 160 -9.59 -16.10 17.37
C GLU A 160 -10.50 -14.86 17.21
N TYR A 161 -10.73 -14.35 16.00
CA TYR A 161 -11.53 -13.13 15.77
C TYR A 161 -12.93 -13.37 15.19
N ILE A 162 -13.49 -14.56 15.35
CA ILE A 162 -14.90 -14.83 15.03
C ILE A 162 -15.57 -15.42 16.26
N ASP A 163 -16.10 -14.53 17.10
CA ASP A 163 -17.30 -14.73 17.94
C ASP A 163 -18.05 -13.38 18.02
#